data_AF-A0A3D6A5N6-F1
#
_entry.id   AF-A0A3D6A5N6-F1
#
_cell.length_a   1.000
_cell.length_b   1.000
_cell.length_c   1.000
_cell.angle_alpha   90.00
_cell.angle_beta   90.00
_cell.angle_gamma   90.00
#
_symmetry.space_group_name_H-M   'P 1'
#
loop_
_entity.id
_entity.type
_entity.pdbx_description
1 polymer ?
#
loop_
_entity_poly.entity_id
_entity_poly.type
_entity_poly.pdbx_seq_one_letter_code
_entity_poly.pdbx_strand_id
1 'polypeptide(L)' 'VAEQCGVEPKDCVVFEDTDHGLKAALNAGMKCVVAPSEYALEHDFTGASLCLKDFETPDFLTLKKVSALFD' A
#
# COMPACT_ATOMS: atom_id res chain seq x y z
N VAL A 1 -11.97 6.89 -5.64
CA VAL A 1 -12.17 5.43 -5.77
C VAL A 1 -13.07 4.90 -4.67
N ALA A 2 -12.66 4.94 -3.39
CA ALA A 2 -13.48 4.42 -2.27
C ALA A 2 -14.93 4.96 -2.25
N GLU A 3 -15.12 6.27 -2.38
CA GLU A 3 -16.44 6.90 -2.47
C GLU A 3 -17.28 6.37 -3.63
N GLN A 4 -16.68 6.20 -4.82
CA GLN A 4 -17.35 5.67 -6.02
C GLN A 4 -17.73 4.19 -5.85
N CYS A 5 -16.96 3.45 -5.03
CA CYS A 5 -17.23 2.06 -4.69
C CYS A 5 -18.16 1.91 -3.47
N GLY A 6 -18.52 3.00 -2.78
CA GLY A 6 -19.36 2.97 -1.59
C GLY A 6 -18.73 2.25 -0.39
N VAL A 7 -17.40 2.31 -0.27
CA VAL A 7 -16.64 1.69 0.83
C VAL A 7 -15.90 2.74 1.65
N GLU A 8 -15.70 2.48 2.94
CA GLU A 8 -14.94 3.36 3.82
C GLU A 8 -13.44 3.32 3.47
N PRO A 9 -12.72 4.47 3.44
CA PRO A 9 -11.30 4.49 3.13
C PRO A 9 -10.43 3.60 4.04
N LYS A 10 -10.76 3.48 5.32
CA LYS A 10 -10.04 2.62 6.29
C LYS A 10 -10.09 1.12 5.93
N ASP A 11 -11.09 0.75 5.12
CA ASP A 11 -11.34 -0.60 4.60
C ASP A 11 -10.77 -0.78 3.18
N CYS A 12 -9.94 0.18 2.71
CA CYS A 12 -9.18 0.11 1.47
C CYS A 12 -7.68 -0.10 1.73
N VAL A 13 -7.02 -0.82 0.83
CA VAL A 13 -5.56 -0.91 0.72
C VAL A 13 -5.17 -0.41 -0.67
N VAL A 14 -4.20 0.50 -0.72
CA VAL A 14 -3.59 1.01 -1.95
C VAL A 14 -2.26 0.31 -2.19
N PHE A 15 -1.97 -0.02 -3.44
CA PHE A 15 -0.66 -0.55 -3.87
C PHE A 15 0.09 0.56 -4.62
N GLU A 16 1.28 0.91 -4.14
CA GLU A 16 2.05 2.04 -4.68
C GLU A 16 3.53 1.71 -4.81
N ASP A 17 4.21 2.44 -5.69
CA ASP A 17 5.65 2.32 -5.92
C ASP A 17 6.43 3.60 -5.56
N THR A 18 5.75 4.69 -5.18
CA THR A 18 6.35 5.98 -4.81
C THR A 18 5.82 6.55 -3.49
N ASP A 19 6.63 7.38 -2.81
CA ASP A 19 6.20 8.07 -1.58
C ASP A 19 5.03 9.04 -1.80
N HIS A 20 4.86 9.58 -3.01
CA HIS A 20 3.77 10.48 -3.34
C HIS A 20 2.43 9.72 -3.26
N GLY A 21 2.39 8.52 -3.84
CA GLY A 21 1.25 7.60 -3.74
C GLY A 21 0.99 7.17 -2.29
N LEU A 22 2.04 6.80 -1.56
CA LEU A 22 1.93 6.48 -0.12
C LEU A 22 1.30 7.63 0.67
N LYS A 23 1.82 8.86 0.52
CA LYS A 23 1.29 10.05 1.22
C LYS A 23 -0.16 10.31 0.84
N ALA A 24 -0.52 10.14 -0.43
CA ALA A 24 -1.91 10.29 -0.87
C ALA A 24 -2.85 9.25 -0.22
N ALA A 25 -2.43 7.98 -0.16
CA ALA A 25 -3.19 6.91 0.49
C ALA A 25 -3.39 7.19 1.99
N LEU A 26 -2.32 7.56 2.70
CA LEU A 26 -2.37 7.87 4.13
C LEU A 26 -3.25 9.09 4.42
N ASN A 27 -3.13 10.16 3.63
CA ASN A 27 -3.96 11.35 3.78
C ASN A 27 -5.45 11.07 3.51
N ALA A 28 -5.76 10.08 2.66
CA ALA A 28 -7.13 9.61 2.43
C ALA A 28 -7.64 8.67 3.53
N GLY A 29 -6.84 8.36 4.56
CA GLY A 29 -7.20 7.43 5.63
C GLY A 29 -7.16 5.97 5.20
N MET A 30 -6.45 5.65 4.12
CA MET A 30 -6.30 4.29 3.59
C MET A 30 -4.99 3.65 4.06
N LYS A 31 -4.95 2.32 4.04
CA LYS A 31 -3.70 1.56 4.22
C LYS A 31 -2.94 1.51 2.91
N CYS A 32 -1.62 1.34 2.98
CA CYS A 32 -0.79 1.31 1.78
C CYS A 32 0.27 0.21 1.86
N VAL A 33 0.33 -0.61 0.83
CA VAL A 33 1.42 -1.57 0.57
C VAL A 33 2.30 -0.96 -0.51
N VAL A 34 3.57 -0.79 -0.20
CA VAL A 34 4.56 -0.23 -1.12
C VAL A 34 5.42 -1.34 -1.70
N ALA A 35 5.66 -1.28 -3.01
CA ALA A 35 6.73 -2.01 -3.70
C ALA A 35 7.50 -1.02 -4.59
N PRO A 36 8.65 -0.47 -4.13
CA PRO A 36 9.31 0.64 -4.83
C PRO A 36 9.75 0.26 -6.24
N SER A 37 9.49 1.15 -7.20
CA SER A 37 10.07 1.01 -8.53
C SER A 37 11.55 1.40 -8.52
N GLU A 38 12.27 1.06 -9.60
CA GLU A 38 13.69 1.39 -9.76
C GLU A 38 13.98 2.90 -9.64
N TYR A 39 12.99 3.76 -9.90
CA TYR A 39 13.11 5.21 -9.85
C TYR A 39 12.84 5.79 -8.44
N ALA A 40 12.30 5.00 -7.52
CA ALA A 40 11.84 5.46 -6.21
C ALA A 40 12.58 4.79 -5.04
N LEU A 41 13.72 4.14 -5.30
CA LEU A 41 14.49 3.42 -4.27
C LEU A 41 14.97 4.31 -3.11
N GLU A 42 15.17 5.61 -3.37
CA GLU A 42 15.61 6.59 -2.37
C GLU A 42 14.45 7.34 -1.71
N HIS A 43 13.20 7.01 -2.05
CA HIS A 43 12.03 7.67 -1.46
C HIS A 43 11.80 7.20 -0.02
N ASP A 44 11.14 8.04 0.77
CA ASP A 44 10.76 7.73 2.15
C ASP A 44 9.39 7.05 2.21
N PHE A 45 9.39 5.77 2.58
CA PHE A 45 8.19 4.96 2.72
C PHE A 45 7.72 4.78 4.16
N THR A 46 8.16 5.65 5.07
CA THR A 46 7.71 5.68 6.46
C THR A 46 6.18 5.78 6.53
N GLY A 47 5.57 4.87 7.29
CA GLY A 47 4.11 4.81 7.47
C GLY A 47 3.39 3.84 6.53
N ALA A 48 4.08 3.25 5.53
CA ALA A 48 3.52 2.13 4.78
C ALA A 48 3.15 0.96 5.71
N SER A 49 2.02 0.32 5.45
CA SER A 49 1.59 -0.86 6.21
C SER A 49 2.49 -2.06 5.93
N LEU A 50 2.96 -2.17 4.68
CA LEU A 50 4.01 -3.11 4.27
C LEU A 50 4.89 -2.41 3.24
N CYS A 51 6.21 -2.61 3.34
CA CYS A 51 7.16 -2.22 2.30
C CYS A 51 7.84 -3.49 1.80
N LEU A 52 7.58 -3.84 0.55
CA LEU A 52 8.06 -5.03 -0.13
C LEU A 52 9.12 -4.63 -1.15
N LYS A 53 10.02 -5.55 -1.48
CA LYS A 53 10.91 -5.36 -2.63
C LYS A 53 10.11 -5.45 -3.93
N ASP A 54 9.25 -6.45 -4.01
CA ASP A 54 8.34 -6.74 -5.11
C ASP A 54 7.19 -7.61 -4.55
N PHE A 55 6.23 -8.02 -5.38
CA PHE A 55 5.09 -8.81 -4.94
C PHE A 55 5.32 -10.33 -4.93
N GLU A 56 6.52 -10.79 -5.25
CA GLU A 56 6.83 -12.21 -5.49
C GLU A 56 7.93 -12.76 -4.57
N THR A 57 8.83 -11.91 -4.05
CA THR A 57 10.04 -12.32 -3.35
C THR A 57 10.16 -11.72 -1.93
N PRO A 58 10.67 -12.47 -0.94
CA PRO A 58 10.99 -13.91 -0.99
C PRO A 58 9.75 -14.81 -1.05
N ASP A 59 8.57 -14.27 -0.72
CA ASP A 59 7.28 -14.95 -0.82
C ASP A 59 6.28 -14.04 -1.55
N PHE A 60 5.34 -14.65 -2.27
CA PHE A 60 4.22 -13.93 -2.87
C PHE A 60 3.41 -13.13 -1.83
N LEU A 61 2.95 -11.95 -2.26
CA LEU A 61 1.87 -11.27 -1.58
C LEU A 61 0.57 -12.04 -1.83
N THR A 62 -0.05 -12.51 -0.75
CA THR A 62 -1.29 -13.27 -0.81
C THR A 62 -2.45 -12.43 -0.29
N LEU A 63 -3.68 -12.74 -0.73
CA LEU A 63 -4.88 -12.12 -0.18
C LEU A 63 -4.99 -12.30 1.34
N LYS A 64 -4.48 -13.41 1.90
CA LYS A 64 -4.41 -13.61 3.35
C LYS A 64 -3.49 -12.61 4.05
N LYS A 65 -2.35 -12.28 3.45
CA LYS A 65 -1.45 -11.23 3.97
C LYS A 65 -2.09 -9.85 3.87
N VAL A 66 -2.79 -9.56 2.78
CA VAL A 66 -3.51 -8.28 2.60
C VAL A 66 -4.70 -8.17 3.56
N SER A 67 -5.48 -9.23 3.76
CA SER A 67 -6.64 -9.21 4.66
C SER A 67 -6.23 -8.97 6.11
N ALA A 68 -5.07 -9.49 6.52
CA ALA A 68 -4.51 -9.28 7.85
C ALA A 68 -4.17 -7.81 8.16
N LEU A 69 -4.20 -6.91 7.17
CA LEU A 69 -4.04 -5.48 7.38
C LEU A 69 -5.33 -4.82 7.91
N PHE A 70 -6.48 -5.49 7.85
CA PHE A 70 -7.76 -4.95 8.31
C PHE A 70 -8.21 -5.50 9.67
N ASP A 71 -7.46 -6.45 10.22
CA ASP A 71 -7.71 -7.08 11.52
C ASP A 71 -7.25 -6.20 12.69
#